data_AF-A0A933D039-F1
#
_entry.id   AF-A0A933D039-F1
#
_cell.length_a   1.000
_cell.length_b   1.000
_cell.length_c   1.000
_cell.angle_alpha   90.00
_cell.angle_beta   90.00
_cell.angle_gamma   90.00
#
_symmetry.space_group_name_H-M   'P 1'
#
loop_
_entity.id
_entity.type
_entity.pdbx_description
1 polymer ?
#
loop_
_entity_poly.entity_id
_entity_poly.type
_entity_poly.pdbx_seq_one_letter_code
_entity_poly.pdbx_strand_id
1 'polypeptide(L)' 'MAKLDLLLLVAFGTISVSAFGGAVWCLVKALNVAGEKDGDLKMFFWAVGMMLGFIISGVSAAYIVLPILFHN' A
#
# COMPACT_ATOMS: atom_id res chain seq x y z
N MET A 1 16.34 21.35 2.00
CA MET A 1 16.37 19.94 1.57
C MET A 1 16.14 19.00 2.74
N ALA A 2 17.06 18.87 3.72
CA ALA A 2 16.92 17.91 4.84
C ALA A 2 15.59 17.90 5.63
N LYS A 3 14.96 19.06 5.90
CA LYS A 3 13.67 19.11 6.64
C LYS A 3 12.47 18.70 5.78
N LEU A 4 12.51 18.96 4.48
CA LEU A 4 11.45 18.58 3.54
C LEU A 4 11.49 17.07 3.29
N ASP A 5 12.69 16.51 3.14
CA ASP A 5 12.90 15.08 2.94
C ASP A 5 12.45 14.27 4.16
N LEU A 6 12.75 14.75 5.37
CA LEU A 6 12.27 14.13 6.61
C LEU A 6 10.73 14.11 6.67
N LEU A 7 10.08 15.20 6.24
CA LEU A 7 8.62 15.32 6.28
C LEU A 7 7.95 14.41 5.23
N LEU A 8 8.51 14.33 4.02
CA LEU A 8 8.08 13.40 2.98
C LEU A 8 8.30 11.94 3.39
N LEU A 9 9.44 11.62 4.02
CA LEU A 9 9.74 10.29 4.52
C LEU A 9 8.72 9.86 5.60
N VAL A 10 8.41 10.74 6.55
CA VAL A 10 7.43 10.43 7.60
C VAL A 10 6.02 10.28 7.02
N ALA A 11 5.61 11.16 6.10
CA ALA A 11 4.30 11.08 5.46
C ALA A 11 4.15 9.80 4.61
N PHE A 12 5.09 9.52 3.71
CA PHE A 12 5.05 8.33 2.86
C PHE A 12 5.29 7.04 3.64
N GLY A 13 6.15 7.09 4.66
CA GLY A 13 6.43 5.96 5.54
C GLY A 13 5.19 5.54 6.34
N THR A 14 4.49 6.49 6.95
CA THR A 14 3.26 6.19 7.71
C THR A 14 2.13 5.65 6.83
N ILE A 15 1.94 6.23 5.63
CA ILE A 15 0.98 5.72 4.63
C ILE A 15 1.35 4.30 4.17
N SER A 16 2.63 4.05 3.91
CA SER A 16 3.09 2.74 3.45
C SER A 16 2.92 1.66 4.51
N VAL A 17 3.28 1.94 5.76
CA VAL A 17 3.17 0.97 6.87
C VAL A 17 1.71 0.65 7.17
N SER A 18 0.83 1.66 7.19
CA SER A 18 -0.61 1.45 7.42
C SER A 18 -1.27 0.71 6.26
N ALA A 19 -0.96 1.06 5.01
CA ALA A 19 -1.44 0.36 3.83
C ALA A 19 -0.95 -1.09 3.79
N PHE A 20 0.30 -1.35 4.17
CA PHE A 20 0.87 -2.70 4.21
C PHE A 20 0.16 -3.57 5.26
N GLY A 21 -0.06 -3.05 6.47
CA GLY A 21 -0.83 -3.74 7.50
C GLY A 21 -2.26 -4.06 7.04
N GLY A 22 -2.93 -3.09 6.40
CA GLY A 22 -4.27 -3.29 5.84
C GLY A 22 -4.31 -4.32 4.70
N ALA A 23 -3.29 -4.32 3.82
CA ALA A 23 -3.19 -5.27 2.71
C ALA A 23 -3.02 -6.70 3.21
N VAL A 24 -2.11 -6.91 4.17
CA VAL A 24 -1.88 -8.21 4.80
C VAL A 24 -3.17 -8.69 5.48
N TRP A 25 -3.84 -7.83 6.24
CA TRP A 25 -5.09 -8.19 6.91
C TRP A 25 -6.20 -8.59 5.92
N CYS A 26 -6.37 -7.84 4.84
CA CYS A 26 -7.35 -8.16 3.79
C CYS A 26 -7.03 -9.49 3.09
N LEU A 27 -5.76 -9.73 2.75
CA LEU A 27 -5.34 -10.98 2.11
C LEU A 27 -5.52 -12.19 3.05
N VAL A 28 -5.19 -12.06 4.33
CA VAL A 28 -5.44 -13.12 5.33
C VAL A 28 -6.94 -13.41 5.45
N LYS A 29 -7.79 -12.37 5.49
CA LYS A 29 -9.24 -12.56 5.47
C LYS A 29 -9.74 -13.22 4.17
N ALA A 30 -9.20 -12.83 3.02
CA ALA A 30 -9.53 -13.44 1.73
C ALA A 30 -9.20 -14.94 1.69
N LEU A 31 -8.07 -15.34 2.30
CA LEU A 31 -7.66 -16.74 2.40
C LEU A 31 -8.56 -17.54 3.36
N ASN A 32 -8.96 -16.94 4.48
CA ASN A 32 -9.86 -17.60 5.44
C ASN A 32 -11.28 -17.83 4.87
N VAL A 33 -11.74 -16.94 3.99
CA VAL A 33 -13.04 -17.06 3.31
C VAL A 33 -12.92 -17.86 2.00
N ALA A 34 -11.73 -18.33 1.62
CA ALA A 34 -11.50 -18.96 0.32
C ALA A 34 -12.24 -20.29 0.10
N GLY A 35 -12.66 -20.96 1.17
CA GLY A 35 -13.45 -22.19 1.13
C GLY A 35 -14.96 -21.98 1.25
N GLU A 36 -15.43 -20.75 1.45
CA GLU A 36 -16.86 -20.46 1.52
C GLU A 36 -17.49 -20.35 0.13
N LYS A 37 -18.78 -20.66 0.04
CA LYS A 37 -19.52 -20.66 -1.24
C LYS A 37 -19.74 -19.24 -1.80
N ASP A 38 -19.63 -18.22 -0.95
CA ASP A 38 -19.77 -16.81 -1.31
C ASP A 38 -18.46 -16.24 -1.91
N GLY A 39 -18.34 -16.38 -3.23
CA GLY A 39 -17.20 -15.88 -4.00
C GLY A 39 -17.04 -14.36 -3.98
N ASP A 40 -18.13 -13.61 -3.77
CA ASP A 40 -18.13 -12.14 -3.81
C ASP A 40 -17.28 -11.52 -2.69
N LEU A 41 -17.39 -12.07 -1.47
CA LEU A 41 -16.65 -11.56 -0.32
C LEU A 41 -15.15 -11.83 -0.46
N LYS A 42 -14.78 -12.98 -1.02
CA LYS A 42 -13.39 -13.32 -1.37
C LYS A 42 -12.85 -12.36 -2.43
N MET A 43 -13.59 -12.12 -3.51
CA MET A 43 -13.18 -11.20 -4.58
C MET A 43 -13.00 -9.78 -4.05
N PHE A 44 -13.89 -9.33 -3.17
CA PHE A 44 -13.78 -8.03 -2.52
C PHE A 44 -12.49 -7.90 -1.70
N PHE A 45 -12.20 -8.84 -0.80
CA PHE A 45 -10.99 -8.78 0.01
C PHE A 45 -9.71 -8.89 -0.81
N TRP A 46 -9.71 -9.67 -1.89
CA TRP A 46 -8.61 -9.72 -2.86
C TRP A 46 -8.42 -8.38 -3.57
N ALA A 47 -9.50 -7.77 -4.08
CA ALA A 47 -9.43 -6.48 -4.77
C ALA A 47 -8.91 -5.37 -3.85
N VAL A 48 -9.42 -5.30 -2.61
CA VAL A 48 -8.96 -4.33 -1.61
C VAL A 48 -7.49 -4.55 -1.24
N GLY A 49 -7.09 -5.81 -1.01
CA GLY A 49 -5.70 -6.16 -0.73
C GLY A 49 -4.74 -5.74 -1.85
N MET A 50 -5.13 -5.98 -3.11
CA MET A 50 -4.34 -5.59 -4.28
C MET A 50 -4.29 -4.06 -4.46
N MET A 51 -5.40 -3.36 -4.21
CA MET A 51 -5.45 -1.89 -4.28
C MET A 51 -4.51 -1.24 -3.26
N LEU A 52 -4.46 -1.76 -2.02
CA LEU A 52 -3.51 -1.32 -1.00
C LEU A 52 -2.05 -1.63 -1.43
N GLY A 53 -1.81 -2.77 -2.07
CA GLY A 53 -0.52 -3.10 -2.68
C GLY A 53 -0.09 -2.08 -3.75
N PHE A 54 -1.02 -1.65 -4.62
CA PHE A 54 -0.75 -0.61 -5.61
C PHE A 54 -0.42 0.74 -4.97
N ILE A 55 -1.08 1.12 -3.88
CA ILE A 55 -0.77 2.34 -3.14
C ILE A 55 0.67 2.31 -2.62
N ILE A 56 1.09 1.19 -2.03
CA ILE A 56 2.47 1.02 -1.51
C ILE A 56 3.49 1.10 -2.66
N SER A 57 3.22 0.42 -3.77
CA SER A 57 4.08 0.45 -4.95
C SER A 57 4.19 1.87 -5.53
N GLY A 58 3.08 2.59 -5.64
CA GLY A 58 3.03 3.98 -6.11
C GLY A 58 3.77 4.95 -5.20
N VAL A 59 3.61 4.81 -3.87
CA VAL A 59 4.33 5.61 -2.88
C VAL A 59 5.84 5.34 -2.92
N SER A 60 6.23 4.07 -3.11
CA SER A 60 7.63 3.67 -3.24
C SER A 60 8.26 4.23 -4.53
N ALA A 61 7.53 4.15 -5.65
CA ALA A 61 7.97 4.73 -6.92
C ALA A 61 8.07 6.26 -6.84
N ALA A 62 7.09 6.93 -6.20
CA ALA A 62 7.11 8.37 -6.00
C ALA A 62 8.34 8.81 -5.17
N TYR A 63 8.71 8.05 -4.13
CA TYR A 63 9.91 8.34 -3.33
C TYR A 63 11.21 8.26 -4.14
N ILE A 64 11.27 7.45 -5.19
CA ILE A 64 12.44 7.35 -6.09
C ILE A 64 12.40 8.45 -7.16
N VAL A 65 11.23 8.72 -7.74
CA VAL A 65 11.06 9.66 -8.86
C VAL A 65 11.14 11.11 -8.41
N LEU A 66 10.60 11.46 -7.23
CA LEU A 66 10.62 12.82 -6.70
C LEU A 66 12.05 13.38 -6.57
N PRO A 67 13.02 12.68 -5.95
CA PRO A 67 14.40 13.12 -5.94
C PRO A 67 14.96 13.34 -7.35
N ILE A 68 14.70 12.44 -8.30
CA ILE A 68 15.23 12.57 -9.68
C ILE A 68 14.70 13.85 -10.36
N LEU A 69 13.44 14.21 -10.12
CA LEU A 69 12.81 15.41 -10.70
C LEU A 69 13.20 16.72 -9.98
N PHE A 70 13.50 16.67 -8.68
CA PHE A 70 13.77 17.86 -7.87
C PHE A 70 15.25 18.13 -7.55
N HIS A 71 16.16 17.17 -7.82
CA HIS A 71 17.63 17.34 -7.65
C HIS A 71 18.39 17.66 -8.95
N ASN A 72 17.69 17.88 -10.07
CA ASN A 72 18.21 18.56 -11.26
C ASN A 72 17.85 20.05 -11.21
#